data_AF-A0A352EY65-F1
#
_entry.id   AF-A0A352EY65-F1
#
_cell.length_a   1.000
_cell.length_b   1.000
_cell.length_c   1.000
_cell.angle_alpha   90.00
_cell.angle_beta   90.00
_cell.angle_gamma   90.00
#
_symmetry.space_group_name_H-M   'P 1'
#
loop_
_entity.id
_entity.type
_entity.pdbx_description
1 polymer ?
#
loop_
_entity_poly.entity_id
_entity_poly.type
_entity_poly.pdbx_seq_one_letter_code
_entity_poly.pdbx_strand_id
1 'polypeptide(L)'
;MYCPTCGSEERQLSQYCRACGTDLRVVRVSLERPDAITASAVSAREQISLAMAEKIRQMEPDDLKRVAEDVLPQMEKFLESPEEKRLRRVRAGVIVAASGVGAALLILLMSMQAHDFFQFIPLGLIVFLIGLGMIINGLAFTIPKKGMLDRRAEAKEQRELEMKVGSYSNPDAASLAAQGQTTKDLMSAHPSVTEHTTHQLKTK
;
A
#
# COMPACT_ATOMS: atom_id res chain seq x y z
N MET A 1 -21.29 10.72 -1.77
CA MET A 1 -19.84 11.00 -1.62
C MET A 1 -19.67 12.30 -0.85
N TYR A 2 -18.63 12.43 -0.02
CA TYR A 2 -18.43 13.65 0.78
C TYR A 2 -17.46 14.60 0.08
N CYS A 3 -17.75 15.90 0.14
CA CYS A 3 -16.81 16.92 -0.32
C CYS A 3 -15.67 17.09 0.70
N PRO A 4 -14.39 17.04 0.28
CA PRO A 4 -13.26 17.19 1.20
C PRO A 4 -13.11 18.60 1.77
N THR A 5 -13.70 19.61 1.12
CA THR A 5 -13.54 21.02 1.52
C THR A 5 -14.58 21.43 2.57
N CYS A 6 -15.85 21.06 2.38
CA CYS A 6 -16.96 21.54 3.22
C CYS A 6 -17.71 20.42 3.94
N GLY A 7 -17.36 19.14 3.68
CA GLY A 7 -18.01 18.00 4.31
C GLY A 7 -19.44 17.73 3.86
N SER A 8 -19.99 18.46 2.88
CA SER A 8 -21.35 18.23 2.39
C SER A 8 -21.48 16.85 1.74
N GLU A 9 -22.55 16.13 2.07
CA GLU A 9 -22.89 14.87 1.41
C GLU A 9 -23.55 15.15 0.05
N GLU A 10 -22.90 14.73 -1.03
CA GLU A 10 -23.46 14.81 -2.38
C GLU A 10 -23.97 13.42 -2.80
N ARG A 11 -25.28 13.30 -3.02
CA ARG A 11 -25.94 12.05 -3.46
C ARG A 11 -26.10 11.95 -4.98
N GLN A 12 -25.94 13.06 -5.69
CA GLN A 12 -26.07 13.10 -7.15
C GLN A 12 -24.69 13.12 -7.82
N LEU A 13 -24.62 12.63 -9.07
CA LEU A 13 -23.39 12.52 -9.88
C LEU A 13 -22.89 13.89 -10.40
N SER A 14 -23.01 14.98 -9.63
CA SER A 14 -22.51 16.29 -10.03
C SER A 14 -20.98 16.31 -10.14
N GLN A 15 -20.46 17.12 -11.07
CA GLN A 15 -19.01 17.33 -11.23
C GLN A 15 -18.44 18.24 -10.14
N TYR A 16 -19.28 19.06 -9.51
CA TYR A 16 -18.89 20.01 -8.47
C TYR A 16 -19.78 19.86 -7.22
N CYS A 17 -19.22 20.19 -6.07
CA CYS A 17 -19.96 20.30 -4.81
C CYS A 17 -20.94 21.48 -4.86
N ARG A 18 -22.21 21.25 -4.49
CA ARG A 18 -23.22 22.31 -4.47
C ARG A 18 -23.00 23.35 -3.37
N ALA A 19 -22.34 22.97 -2.28
CA ALA A 19 -22.15 23.87 -1.14
C ALA A 19 -20.96 24.82 -1.32
N CYS A 20 -19.85 24.34 -1.90
CA CYS A 20 -18.61 25.13 -1.99
C CYS A 20 -17.96 25.17 -3.38
N GLY A 21 -18.55 24.52 -4.40
CA GLY A 21 -18.06 24.56 -5.78
C GLY A 21 -16.82 23.71 -6.06
N THR A 22 -16.24 23.00 -5.08
CA THR A 22 -15.06 22.15 -5.27
C THR A 22 -15.34 21.05 -6.30
N ASP A 23 -14.40 20.81 -7.22
CA ASP A 23 -14.48 19.74 -8.22
C ASP A 23 -14.40 18.36 -7.55
N LEU A 24 -15.44 17.54 -7.76
CA LEU A 24 -15.58 16.21 -7.19
C LEU A 24 -15.05 15.12 -8.13
N ARG A 25 -14.61 15.45 -9.36
CA ARG A 25 -14.04 14.47 -10.29
C ARG A 25 -12.78 13.83 -9.75
N VAL A 26 -11.91 14.60 -9.09
CA VAL A 26 -10.70 14.07 -8.46
C VAL A 26 -11.05 13.04 -7.39
N VAL A 27 -12.01 13.38 -6.51
CA VAL A 27 -12.49 12.48 -5.46
C VAL A 27 -13.10 11.21 -6.05
N ARG A 28 -13.85 11.32 -7.14
CA ARG A 28 -14.45 10.19 -7.84
C ARG A 28 -13.39 9.27 -8.44
N VAL A 29 -12.39 9.82 -9.13
CA VAL A 29 -11.27 9.04 -9.68
C VAL A 29 -10.50 8.34 -8.56
N SER A 30 -10.30 8.98 -7.41
CA SER A 30 -9.68 8.37 -6.24
C SER A 30 -10.53 7.27 -5.59
N LEU A 31 -11.87 7.39 -5.60
CA LEU A 31 -12.79 6.38 -5.10
C LEU A 31 -12.98 5.21 -6.08
N GLU A 32 -12.92 5.45 -7.39
CA GLU A 32 -13.00 4.43 -8.44
C GLU A 32 -11.71 3.60 -8.54
N ARG A 33 -10.56 4.18 -8.16
CA ARG A 33 -9.25 3.50 -8.15
C ARG A 33 -8.55 3.59 -6.78
N PRO A 34 -9.10 2.97 -5.72
CA PRO A 34 -8.48 3.00 -4.39
C PRO A 34 -7.08 2.34 -4.38
N ASP A 35 -6.82 1.44 -5.31
CA ASP A 35 -5.54 0.74 -5.43
C ASP A 35 -4.40 1.61 -5.95
N ALA A 36 -4.69 2.75 -6.59
CA ALA A 36 -3.66 3.71 -6.95
C ALA A 36 -3.01 4.29 -5.70
N ILE A 37 -3.73 4.38 -4.57
CA ILE A 37 -3.20 4.90 -3.31
C ILE A 37 -2.31 3.85 -2.62
N THR A 38 -2.68 2.57 -2.62
CA THR A 38 -1.82 1.49 -2.08
C THR A 38 -0.61 1.20 -2.98
N ALA A 39 -0.76 1.29 -4.30
CA ALA A 39 0.37 1.25 -5.23
C ALA A 39 1.29 2.48 -5.06
N SER A 40 0.71 3.67 -4.86
CA SER A 40 1.46 4.89 -4.56
C SER A 40 2.18 4.83 -3.22
N ALA A 41 1.64 4.11 -2.23
CA ALA A 41 2.31 3.93 -0.95
C ALA A 41 3.55 3.03 -1.08
N VAL A 42 3.49 2.02 -1.95
CA VAL A 42 4.65 1.17 -2.26
C VAL A 42 5.70 1.94 -3.06
N SER A 43 5.29 2.67 -4.12
CA SER A 43 6.22 3.48 -4.91
C SER A 43 6.77 4.67 -4.12
N ALA A 44 5.99 5.27 -3.21
CA ALA A 44 6.46 6.33 -2.31
C ALA A 44 7.51 5.80 -1.34
N ARG A 45 7.35 4.59 -0.79
CA ARG A 45 8.39 3.97 0.05
C ARG A 45 9.69 3.76 -0.73
N GLU A 46 9.59 3.32 -1.99
CA GLU A 46 10.75 3.11 -2.85
C GLU A 46 11.45 4.44 -3.19
N GLN A 47 10.70 5.48 -3.55
CA GLN A 47 11.24 6.82 -3.79
C GLN A 47 11.87 7.45 -2.53
N ILE A 48 11.26 7.27 -1.35
CA ILE A 48 11.84 7.70 -0.07
C ILE A 48 13.13 6.94 0.21
N SER A 49 13.17 5.62 -0.03
CA SER A 49 14.37 4.80 0.19
C SER A 49 15.53 5.22 -0.73
N LEU A 50 15.25 5.56 -2.00
CA LEU A 50 16.24 6.06 -2.95
C LEU A 50 16.73 7.45 -2.56
N ALA A 51 15.82 8.37 -2.23
CA ALA A 51 16.17 9.71 -1.78
C ALA A 51 17.00 9.69 -0.49
N MET A 52 16.72 8.74 0.41
CA MET A 52 17.47 8.54 1.64
C MET A 52 18.85 7.93 1.37
N ALA A 53 18.96 6.96 0.47
CA ALA A 53 20.26 6.41 0.04
C ALA A 53 21.17 7.47 -0.58
N GLU A 54 20.60 8.37 -1.39
CA GLU A 54 21.29 9.53 -1.95
C GLU A 54 21.75 10.50 -0.85
N LYS A 55 20.90 10.74 0.15
CA LYS A 55 21.21 11.59 1.31
C LYS A 55 22.35 11.02 2.16
N ILE A 56 22.37 9.70 2.37
CA ILE A 56 23.42 8.98 3.11
C ILE A 56 24.77 9.09 2.40
N ARG A 57 24.80 9.10 1.06
CA ARG A 57 26.04 9.33 0.29
C ARG A 57 26.65 10.72 0.47
N GLN A 58 25.84 11.70 0.84
CA GLN A 58 26.26 13.10 0.97
C GLN A 58 26.59 13.52 2.42
N MET A 59 26.36 12.64 3.40
CA MET A 59 26.61 12.94 4.82
C MET A 59 28.06 12.64 5.24
N GLU A 60 28.59 13.44 6.16
CA GLU A 60 29.87 13.19 6.82
C GLU A 60 29.81 11.95 7.72
N PRO A 61 30.95 11.27 7.94
CA PRO A 61 31.00 9.99 8.66
C PRO A 61 30.50 10.06 10.11
N ASP A 62 30.66 11.21 10.79
CA ASP A 62 30.23 11.39 12.18
C ASP A 62 28.70 11.53 12.30
N ASP A 63 28.05 12.20 11.34
CA ASP A 63 26.59 12.30 11.28
C ASP A 63 25.94 11.00 10.81
N LEU A 64 26.63 10.23 9.97
CA LEU A 64 26.21 8.91 9.53
C LEU A 64 26.00 7.96 10.71
N LYS A 65 26.86 8.06 11.73
CA LYS A 65 26.82 7.19 12.91
C LYS A 65 25.58 7.45 13.77
N ARG A 66 25.20 8.73 13.95
CA ARG A 66 23.96 9.12 14.65
C ARG A 66 22.71 8.69 13.89
N VAL A 67 22.69 8.93 12.58
CA VAL A 67 21.55 8.52 11.73
C VAL A 67 21.41 7.01 11.67
N ALA A 68 22.53 6.27 11.64
CA ALA A 68 22.52 4.82 11.73
C ALA A 68 21.90 4.36 13.06
N GLU A 69 22.38 4.85 14.20
CA GLU A 69 21.87 4.41 15.51
C GLU A 69 20.38 4.74 15.73
N ASP A 70 19.91 5.90 15.27
CA ASP A 70 18.52 6.35 15.52
C ASP A 70 17.52 5.90 14.45
N VAL A 71 17.94 5.82 13.19
CA VAL A 71 17.02 5.64 12.04
C VAL A 71 17.05 4.22 11.48
N LEU A 72 18.15 3.47 11.58
CA LEU A 72 18.15 2.03 11.21
C LEU A 72 17.06 1.23 11.94
N PRO A 73 16.87 1.35 13.27
CA PRO A 73 15.85 0.55 13.95
C PRO A 73 14.42 0.94 13.54
N GLN A 74 14.18 2.21 13.20
CA GLN A 74 12.88 2.64 12.68
C GLN A 74 12.66 2.16 11.25
N MET A 75 13.67 2.26 10.39
CA MET A 75 13.63 1.79 9.01
C MET A 75 13.48 0.27 8.94
N GLU A 76 14.16 -0.48 9.79
CA GLU A 76 14.01 -1.93 9.91
C GLU A 76 12.57 -2.30 10.28
N LYS A 77 11.93 -1.52 11.16
CA LYS A 77 10.52 -1.69 11.52
C LYS A 77 9.54 -1.29 10.41
N PHE A 78 9.91 -0.37 9.52
CA PHE A 78 9.12 0.04 8.35
C PHE A 78 9.31 -0.88 7.14
N LEU A 79 10.51 -1.46 7.01
CA LEU A 79 10.90 -2.40 5.96
C LEU A 79 10.59 -3.86 6.34
N GLU A 80 10.30 -4.16 7.61
CA GLU A 80 9.77 -5.46 8.03
C GLU A 80 8.53 -5.74 7.18
N SER A 81 8.69 -6.70 6.26
CA SER A 81 7.70 -6.86 5.20
C SER A 81 6.36 -7.24 5.84
N PRO A 82 5.23 -6.75 5.30
CA PRO A 82 3.91 -7.16 5.79
C PRO A 82 3.74 -8.69 5.76
N GLU A 83 4.50 -9.39 4.91
CA GLU A 83 4.58 -10.84 4.83
C GLU A 83 5.30 -11.48 6.03
N GLU A 84 6.43 -10.93 6.48
CA GLU A 84 7.13 -11.42 7.69
C GLU A 84 6.28 -11.24 8.94
N LYS A 85 5.59 -10.10 9.06
CA LYS A 85 4.66 -9.86 10.17
C LYS A 85 3.48 -10.83 10.15
N ARG A 86 3.08 -11.34 8.97
CA ARG A 86 2.08 -12.40 8.82
C ARG A 86 2.66 -13.73 9.27
N LEU A 87 3.85 -14.07 8.80
CA LEU A 87 4.52 -15.32 9.13
C LEU A 87 4.73 -15.46 10.65
N ARG A 88 5.11 -14.38 11.33
CA ARG A 88 5.25 -14.35 12.80
C ARG A 88 3.93 -14.61 13.52
N ARG A 89 2.83 -13.96 13.11
CA ARG A 89 1.49 -14.16 13.71
C ARG A 89 0.94 -15.56 13.45
N VAL A 90 1.13 -16.09 12.24
CA VAL A 90 0.75 -17.47 11.91
C VAL A 90 1.57 -18.46 12.73
N ARG A 91 2.89 -18.28 12.84
CA ARG A 91 3.75 -19.13 13.69
C ARG A 91 3.30 -19.11 15.16
N ALA A 92 3.00 -17.93 15.70
CA ALA A 92 2.46 -17.82 17.06
C ALA A 92 1.13 -18.57 17.22
N GLY A 93 0.20 -18.40 16.27
CA GLY A 93 -1.07 -19.12 16.26
C GLY A 93 -0.90 -20.65 16.18
N VAL A 94 0.05 -21.13 15.36
CA VAL A 94 0.39 -22.56 15.24
C VAL A 94 0.94 -23.11 16.56
N ILE A 95 1.84 -22.39 17.23
CA ILE A 95 2.40 -22.82 18.52
C ILE A 95 1.28 -22.92 19.57
N VAL A 96 0.40 -21.92 19.65
CA VAL A 96 -0.74 -21.92 20.59
C VAL A 96 -1.70 -23.07 20.28
N ALA A 97 -2.06 -23.26 19.01
CA ALA A 97 -2.94 -24.36 18.60
C ALA A 97 -2.33 -25.74 18.95
N ALA A 98 -1.04 -25.95 18.65
CA ALA A 98 -0.33 -27.18 18.96
C ALA A 98 -0.28 -27.43 20.47
N SER A 99 -0.05 -26.40 21.29
CA SER A 99 -0.08 -26.53 22.75
C SER A 99 -1.46 -26.92 23.28
N GLY A 100 -2.53 -26.38 22.70
CA GLY A 100 -3.92 -26.74 23.06
C GLY A 100 -4.25 -28.21 22.73
N VAL A 101 -3.86 -28.68 21.54
CA VAL A 101 -4.03 -30.10 21.17
C VAL A 101 -3.21 -31.01 22.07
N GLY A 102 -1.95 -30.65 22.35
CA GLY A 102 -1.09 -31.41 23.26
C GLY A 102 -1.69 -31.53 24.66
N ALA A 103 -2.20 -30.43 25.22
CA ALA A 103 -2.89 -30.43 26.50
C ALA A 103 -4.16 -31.29 26.47
N ALA A 104 -4.98 -31.19 25.42
CA ALA A 104 -6.19 -32.00 25.28
C ALA A 104 -5.88 -33.50 25.19
N LEU A 105 -4.83 -33.89 24.45
CA LEU A 105 -4.39 -35.28 24.35
C LEU A 105 -3.83 -35.80 25.68
N LEU A 106 -3.06 -35.00 26.40
CA LEU A 106 -2.54 -35.38 27.72
C LEU A 106 -3.68 -35.61 28.71
N ILE A 107 -4.66 -34.70 28.77
CA ILE A 107 -5.84 -34.83 29.62
C ILE A 107 -6.67 -36.06 29.21
N LEU A 108 -6.82 -36.33 27.91
CA LEU A 108 -7.49 -37.53 27.40
C LEU A 108 -6.80 -38.81 27.89
N LEU A 109 -5.47 -38.87 27.82
CA LEU A 109 -4.69 -40.02 28.31
C LEU A 109 -4.83 -40.19 29.83
N MET A 110 -4.76 -39.09 30.61
CA MET A 110 -5.01 -39.14 32.05
C MET A 110 -6.44 -39.60 32.38
N SER A 111 -7.41 -39.19 31.55
CA SER A 111 -8.81 -39.56 31.70
C SER A 111 -9.07 -41.06 31.51
N MET A 112 -8.18 -41.80 30.83
CA MET A 112 -8.28 -43.26 30.72
C MET A 112 -7.95 -43.97 32.03
N GLN A 113 -7.12 -43.35 32.88
CA GLN A 113 -6.74 -43.93 34.18
C GLN A 113 -7.61 -43.41 35.32
N ALA A 114 -8.08 -42.16 35.24
CA ALA A 114 -8.93 -41.53 36.24
C ALA A 114 -10.06 -40.74 35.56
N HIS A 115 -11.31 -41.16 35.78
CA HIS A 115 -12.49 -40.57 35.13
C HIS A 115 -12.75 -39.09 35.51
N ASP A 116 -12.19 -38.61 36.61
CA ASP A 116 -12.41 -37.24 37.10
C ASP A 116 -11.82 -36.17 36.18
N PHE A 117 -10.86 -36.52 35.31
CA PHE A 117 -10.19 -35.55 34.43
C PHE A 117 -11.00 -35.18 33.17
N PHE A 118 -12.11 -35.87 32.90
CA PHE A 118 -12.92 -35.62 31.71
C PHE A 118 -13.42 -34.18 31.61
N GLN A 119 -13.66 -33.53 32.75
CA GLN A 119 -14.12 -32.13 32.84
C GLN A 119 -13.08 -31.11 32.31
N PHE A 120 -11.80 -31.49 32.21
CA PHE A 120 -10.73 -30.59 31.76
C PHE A 120 -10.47 -30.66 30.25
N ILE A 121 -11.01 -31.66 29.53
CA ILE A 121 -10.86 -31.78 28.07
C ILE A 121 -11.32 -30.51 27.32
N PRO A 122 -12.44 -29.87 27.68
CA PRO A 122 -12.88 -28.62 27.05
C PRO A 122 -11.86 -27.49 27.18
N LEU A 123 -11.06 -27.45 28.24
CA LEU A 123 -10.04 -26.41 28.44
C LEU A 123 -8.96 -26.47 27.37
N GLY A 124 -8.44 -27.68 27.06
CA GLY A 124 -7.48 -27.88 25.98
C GLY A 124 -8.06 -27.54 24.61
N LEU A 125 -9.34 -27.90 24.39
CA LEU A 125 -10.06 -27.55 23.17
C LEU A 125 -10.22 -26.03 22.99
N ILE A 126 -10.51 -25.29 24.06
CA ILE A 126 -10.62 -23.81 24.01
C ILE A 126 -9.28 -23.19 23.60
N VAL A 127 -8.16 -23.62 24.19
CA VAL A 127 -6.83 -23.12 23.83
C VAL A 127 -6.50 -23.42 22.36
N PHE A 128 -6.86 -24.61 21.88
CA PHE A 128 -6.72 -24.97 20.47
C PHE A 128 -7.52 -24.04 19.56
N LEU A 129 -8.80 -23.78 19.89
CA LEU A 129 -9.68 -22.89 19.12
C LEU A 129 -9.17 -21.44 19.11
N ILE A 130 -8.58 -20.95 20.20
CA ILE A 130 -7.93 -19.63 20.24
C ILE A 130 -6.75 -19.59 19.26
N GLY A 131 -5.88 -20.61 19.29
CA GLY A 131 -4.77 -20.72 18.34
C GLY A 131 -5.25 -20.77 16.88
N LEU A 132 -6.30 -21.54 16.61
CA LEU A 132 -6.93 -21.62 15.29
C LEU A 132 -7.50 -20.27 14.85
N GLY A 133 -8.17 -19.55 15.75
CA GLY A 133 -8.69 -18.20 15.50
C GLY A 133 -7.58 -17.22 15.13
N MET A 134 -6.41 -17.30 15.78
CA MET A 134 -5.24 -16.49 15.42
C MET A 134 -4.69 -16.84 14.03
N ILE A 135 -4.67 -18.13 13.67
CA ILE A 135 -4.25 -18.57 12.33
C ILE A 135 -5.23 -18.07 11.27
N ILE A 136 -6.54 -18.26 11.47
CA ILE A 136 -7.58 -17.79 10.55
C ILE A 136 -7.52 -16.28 10.42
N ASN A 137 -7.38 -15.55 11.53
CA ASN A 137 -7.25 -14.09 11.48
C ASN A 137 -5.98 -13.68 10.70
N GLY A 138 -4.88 -14.37 10.96
CA GLY A 138 -3.62 -14.22 10.25
C GLY A 138 -3.71 -14.56 8.76
N LEU A 139 -4.59 -15.45 8.32
CA LEU A 139 -4.74 -15.82 6.91
C LEU A 139 -5.81 -14.98 6.20
N ALA A 140 -6.98 -14.80 6.80
CA ALA A 140 -8.13 -14.17 6.17
C ALA A 140 -8.03 -12.64 6.11
N PHE A 141 -7.53 -11.99 7.17
CA PHE A 141 -7.52 -10.51 7.24
C PHE A 141 -6.19 -9.87 6.85
N THR A 142 -5.13 -10.66 6.66
CA THR A 142 -3.82 -10.12 6.25
C THR A 142 -3.45 -10.40 4.81
N ILE A 143 -4.29 -11.10 4.05
CA ILE A 143 -4.21 -11.09 2.60
C ILE A 143 -4.87 -9.78 2.17
N PRO A 144 -4.13 -8.70 1.82
CA PRO A 144 -4.69 -7.78 0.85
C PRO A 144 -5.00 -8.68 -0.34
N LYS A 145 -6.27 -8.77 -0.74
CA LYS A 145 -6.64 -9.41 -2.00
C LYS A 145 -6.02 -8.56 -3.10
N LYS A 146 -4.71 -8.68 -3.28
CA LYS A 146 -4.03 -8.39 -4.51
C LYS A 146 -4.50 -9.49 -5.44
N GLY A 147 -5.69 -9.31 -5.99
CA GLY A 147 -5.93 -9.65 -7.39
C GLY A 147 -5.00 -8.78 -8.23
N MET A 148 -3.69 -8.89 -8.05
CA MET A 148 -2.78 -8.67 -9.15
C MET A 148 -3.04 -9.86 -10.04
N LEU A 149 -4.04 -9.71 -10.93
CA LEU A 149 -3.98 -10.32 -12.24
C LEU A 149 -2.52 -10.31 -12.64
N ASP A 150 -1.99 -11.50 -12.94
CA ASP A 150 -0.58 -11.74 -13.18
C ASP A 150 -0.10 -10.89 -14.37
N ARG A 151 0.16 -9.61 -14.12
CA ARG A 151 0.62 -8.62 -15.09
C ARG A 151 2.03 -8.93 -15.58
N ARG A 152 2.61 -10.06 -15.19
CA ARG A 152 3.78 -10.64 -15.86
C ARG A 152 3.51 -10.87 -17.34
N ALA A 153 2.27 -11.18 -17.73
CA ALA A 153 1.87 -11.25 -19.12
C ALA A 153 1.95 -9.87 -19.79
N GLU A 154 1.30 -8.85 -19.21
CA GLU A 154 1.36 -7.46 -19.72
C GLU A 154 2.79 -6.89 -19.72
N ALA A 155 3.61 -7.20 -18.72
CA ALA A 155 5.00 -6.76 -18.64
C ALA A 155 5.90 -7.44 -19.69
N LYS A 156 5.60 -8.69 -20.07
CA LYS A 156 6.27 -9.35 -21.20
C LYS A 156 5.84 -8.72 -22.53
N GLU A 157 4.54 -8.49 -22.70
CA GLU A 157 4.00 -7.86 -23.90
C GLU A 157 4.55 -6.44 -24.09
N GLN A 158 4.70 -5.68 -23.00
CA GLN A 158 5.30 -4.35 -23.03
C GLN A 158 6.80 -4.38 -23.35
N ARG A 159 7.57 -5.35 -22.82
CA ARG A 159 8.97 -5.57 -23.23
C ARG A 159 9.11 -5.98 -24.70
N GLU A 160 8.18 -6.78 -25.22
CA GLU A 160 8.17 -7.16 -26.62
C GLU A 160 7.84 -5.97 -27.54
N LEU A 161 6.94 -5.09 -27.12
CA LEU A 161 6.63 -3.84 -27.82
C LEU A 161 7.82 -2.86 -27.79
N GLU A 162 8.49 -2.70 -26.64
CA GLU A 162 9.69 -1.86 -26.52
C GLU A 162 10.85 -2.38 -27.39
N MET A 163 11.06 -3.70 -27.49
CA MET A 163 12.05 -4.27 -28.41
C MET A 163 11.69 -4.02 -29.88
N LYS A 164 10.41 -4.06 -30.26
CA LYS A 164 9.97 -3.76 -31.63
C LYS A 164 10.09 -2.27 -31.97
N VAL A 165 9.79 -1.38 -31.03
CA VAL A 165 9.85 0.08 -31.23
C VAL A 165 11.30 0.59 -31.21
N GLY A 166 12.17 0.02 -30.37
CA GLY A 166 13.60 0.35 -30.31
C GLY A 166 14.40 0.05 -31.59
N SER A 167 13.83 -0.71 -32.54
CA SER A 167 14.46 -0.96 -33.85
C SER A 167 14.22 0.17 -34.87
N TYR A 168 13.37 1.16 -34.54
CA TYR A 168 13.07 2.33 -35.38
C TYR A 168 13.52 3.67 -34.76
N SER A 169 14.39 3.64 -33.74
CA SER A 169 14.91 4.87 -33.15
C SER A 169 15.85 5.58 -34.13
N ASN A 170 15.28 6.58 -34.80
CA ASN A 170 15.99 7.68 -35.42
C ASN A 170 17.02 8.25 -34.42
N PRO A 171 18.30 8.43 -34.80
CA PRO A 171 19.36 8.84 -33.88
C PRO A 171 19.17 10.23 -33.23
N ASP A 172 18.20 11.03 -33.69
CA ASP A 172 17.98 12.40 -33.20
C ASP A 172 17.11 12.49 -31.94
N ALA A 173 16.33 11.45 -31.58
CA ALA A 173 15.42 11.48 -30.42
C ALA A 173 16.08 11.08 -29.08
N ALA A 174 17.28 10.49 -29.11
CA ALA A 174 18.00 10.05 -27.91
C ALA A 174 18.51 11.20 -27.02
N SER A 175 18.51 12.44 -27.53
CA SER A 175 18.95 13.62 -26.78
C SER A 175 17.89 14.22 -25.85
N LEU A 176 16.59 13.91 -26.05
CA LEU A 176 15.48 14.46 -25.25
C LEU A 176 15.03 13.53 -24.10
N ALA A 177 15.24 12.22 -24.23
CA ALA A 177 14.84 11.25 -23.19
C ALA A 177 15.80 11.20 -21.98
N ALA A 178 16.98 11.83 -22.07
CA ALA A 178 17.93 11.94 -20.96
C ALA A 178 17.58 13.04 -19.95
N GLN A 179 16.58 13.90 -20.23
CA GLN A 179 16.04 14.85 -19.26
C GLN A 179 14.81 14.25 -18.57
N GLY A 180 15.06 13.54 -17.46
CA GLY A 180 14.01 13.05 -16.59
C GLY A 180 13.09 14.19 -16.14
N GLN A 181 11.88 14.24 -16.68
CA GLN A 181 10.84 15.17 -16.26
C GLN A 181 10.39 14.83 -14.85
N THR A 182 10.92 15.56 -13.88
CA THR A 182 10.44 15.54 -12.50
C THR A 182 9.06 16.22 -12.43
N THR A 183 8.15 15.66 -11.64
CA THR A 183 6.77 16.14 -11.45
C THR A 183 6.64 17.55 -10.85
N LYS A 184 7.76 18.25 -10.59
CA LYS A 184 7.76 19.65 -10.16
C LYS A 184 7.39 20.64 -11.27
N ASP A 185 7.56 20.26 -12.55
CA ASP A 185 7.27 21.14 -13.69
C ASP A 185 5.81 21.12 -14.18
N LEU A 186 4.96 20.21 -13.66
CA LEU A 186 3.53 20.19 -14.01
C LEU A 186 2.69 21.24 -13.27
N MET A 187 3.24 21.90 -12.24
CA MET A 187 2.54 22.98 -11.52
C MET A 187 2.77 24.38 -12.13
N SER A 188 3.70 24.56 -13.06
CA SER A 188 4.04 25.87 -13.64
C SER A 188 3.43 26.12 -15.02
N ALA A 189 2.77 25.15 -15.63
CA ALA A 189 2.16 25.30 -16.96
C ALA A 189 0.62 25.27 -16.90
N HIS A 190 0.03 26.37 -16.42
CA HIS A 190 -1.32 26.77 -16.85
C HIS A 190 -1.20 28.12 -17.56
N PRO A 191 -1.22 28.18 -18.90
CA PRO A 191 -1.50 29.43 -19.56
C PRO A 191 -2.95 29.81 -19.21
N SER A 192 -3.10 30.90 -18.45
CA SER A 192 -4.39 31.53 -18.18
C SER A 192 -4.98 32.06 -19.49
N VAL A 193 -5.65 31.18 -20.22
CA VAL A 193 -6.58 31.57 -21.28
C VAL A 193 -7.80 32.15 -20.59
N THR A 194 -7.88 33.48 -20.48
CA THR A 194 -9.11 34.31 -20.55
C THR A 194 -8.89 35.74 -20.02
N GLU A 195 -8.18 36.61 -20.78
CA GLU A 195 -8.22 38.07 -20.51
C GLU A 195 -8.48 38.95 -21.74
N HIS A 196 -8.77 38.38 -22.92
CA HIS A 196 -8.95 39.18 -24.15
C HIS A 196 -10.37 39.25 -24.74
N THR A 197 -11.43 38.95 -23.97
CA THR A 197 -12.81 39.03 -24.51
C THR A 197 -13.77 39.81 -23.61
N THR A 198 -13.47 41.08 -23.32
CA THR A 198 -14.47 42.03 -22.76
C THR A 198 -14.25 43.44 -23.31
N HIS A 199 -14.06 43.59 -24.63
CA HIS A 199 -13.96 44.89 -25.28
C HIS A 199 -14.94 45.10 -26.44
N GLN A 200 -16.20 44.70 -26.30
CA GLN A 200 -17.29 45.18 -27.17
C GLN A 200 -18.63 45.24 -26.44
N LEU A 201 -18.88 46.34 -25.73
CA LEU A 201 -20.24 46.85 -25.47
C LEU A 201 -20.15 48.39 -25.38
N LYS A 202 -20.15 49.04 -26.54
CA LYS A 202 -20.57 50.45 -26.70
C LYS A 202 -21.24 50.61 -28.05
N THR A 203 -22.20 51.53 -28.09
CA THR A 203 -23.18 51.87 -29.15
C THR A 203 -24.46 51.02 -29.04
N LYS A 204 -25.64 51.59 -28.81
CA LYS A 204 -26.21 52.92 -29.09
C LYS A 204 -27.03 53.44 -27.91
#